data_AF-A0A9D4U5N0-F1
#
_entry.id   AF-A0A9D4U5N0-F1
#
_cell.length_a   1.000
_cell.length_b   1.000
_cell.length_c   1.000
_cell.angle_alpha   90.00
_cell.angle_beta   90.00
_cell.angle_gamma   90.00
#
_symmetry.space_group_name_H-M   'P 1'
#
loop_
_entity.id
_entity.type
_entity.pdbx_description
1 polymer ?
#
loop_
_entity_poly.entity_id
_entity_poly.type
_entity_poly.pdbx_seq_one_letter_code
_entity_poly.pdbx_strand_id
1 'polypeptide(L)'
;MRRIYSPLLFFFKNRSYVLGYASMTFPDIHISFCTIAALNSRSLCYRVCRACEAPVPDYIHGPMVCISCGARLSENGTQMLYRLQLSIATEDKVFPVVAFDRAARSLMGCSADEFYHFASCNPCAVENVSKVLLGEMVELMLRPPKSGRAQHMRV
;
A
#
# COMPACT_ATOMS: atom_id res chain seq x y z
N MET A 1 17.29 -12.96 4.71
CA MET A 1 17.03 -11.94 3.67
C MET A 1 15.87 -12.40 2.79
N ARG A 2 14.68 -11.82 2.95
CA ARG A 2 13.53 -12.09 2.07
C ARG A 2 13.72 -11.29 0.79
N ARG A 3 13.99 -11.97 -0.33
CA ARG A 3 14.00 -11.33 -1.66
C ARG A 3 12.56 -11.12 -2.10
N ILE A 4 12.05 -9.90 -1.95
CA ILE A 4 10.75 -9.51 -2.49
C ILE A 4 10.96 -9.19 -3.97
N TYR A 5 10.67 -10.15 -4.86
CA TYR A 5 10.57 -9.87 -6.29
C TYR A 5 9.31 -9.02 -6.53
N SER A 6 9.52 -7.73 -6.79
CA SER A 6 8.51 -6.67 -6.68
C SER A 6 7.45 -6.68 -7.78
N PRO A 7 6.22 -6.37 -7.38
CA PRO A 7 5.28 -5.61 -8.18
C PRO A 7 4.85 -4.29 -7.50
N LEU A 8 5.43 -3.19 -7.98
CA LEU A 8 4.92 -1.80 -7.96
C LEU A 8 4.64 -1.17 -6.58
N LEU A 9 5.61 -0.39 -6.10
CA LEU A 9 5.40 0.62 -5.07
C LEU A 9 5.25 2.00 -5.70
N PHE A 10 4.48 2.90 -5.06
CA PHE A 10 4.42 4.30 -5.47
C PHE A 10 5.25 5.19 -4.56
N PHE A 11 6.05 6.07 -5.16
CA PHE A 11 6.87 7.06 -4.49
C PHE A 11 6.20 8.44 -4.51
N PHE A 12 6.01 9.04 -3.34
CA PHE A 12 5.46 10.38 -3.22
C PHE A 12 6.58 11.38 -2.91
N LYS A 13 6.98 12.17 -3.92
CA LYS A 13 7.90 13.30 -3.72
C LYS A 13 7.17 14.39 -2.93
N ASN A 14 7.56 14.60 -1.67
CA ASN A 14 7.13 15.77 -0.91
C ASN A 14 7.84 17.03 -1.43
N ARG A 15 7.11 18.14 -1.52
CA ARG A 15 7.63 19.44 -1.94
C ARG A 15 8.61 19.96 -0.89
N SER A 16 9.90 19.94 -1.23
CA SER A 16 11.09 20.61 -0.68
C SER A 16 12.20 19.58 -0.90
N TYR A 17 13.03 19.61 -1.93
CA TYR A 17 13.99 20.65 -2.28
C TYR A 17 14.13 20.78 -3.80
N VAL A 18 14.38 22.01 -4.24
CA VAL A 18 14.71 22.37 -5.62
C VAL A 18 16.16 21.98 -5.88
N LEU A 19 16.43 21.27 -6.97
CA LEU A 19 17.50 21.56 -7.93
C LEU A 19 17.41 20.60 -9.12
N GLY A 20 17.32 21.19 -10.31
CA GLY A 20 18.03 20.69 -11.47
C GLY A 20 17.32 19.71 -12.40
N TYR A 21 16.76 20.28 -13.46
CA TYR A 21 16.74 19.77 -14.84
C TYR A 21 15.78 18.64 -15.25
N ALA A 22 15.20 18.92 -16.41
CA ALA A 22 14.68 18.03 -17.44
C ALA A 22 13.26 17.44 -17.25
N SER A 23 12.39 17.86 -18.15
CA SER A 23 11.23 17.10 -18.61
C SER A 23 11.67 15.69 -19.03
N MET A 24 11.36 14.66 -18.26
CA MET A 24 11.63 13.28 -18.65
C MET A 24 10.48 12.40 -18.17
N THR A 25 10.00 11.53 -19.07
CA THR A 25 9.27 10.33 -18.71
C THR A 25 10.01 9.64 -17.56
N PHE A 26 9.41 9.63 -16.37
CA PHE A 26 10.10 9.21 -15.14
C PHE A 26 10.30 7.68 -15.15
N PRO A 27 11.55 7.19 -15.22
CA PRO A 27 11.82 5.76 -15.16
C PRO A 27 11.52 5.20 -13.77
N ASP A 28 11.26 3.90 -13.71
CA ASP A 28 11.16 3.16 -12.44
C ASP A 28 12.47 3.34 -11.66
N ILE A 29 12.37 3.76 -10.40
CA ILE A 29 13.54 3.96 -9.52
C ILE A 29 13.79 2.66 -8.78
N HIS A 30 14.94 2.03 -9.04
CA HIS A 30 15.38 0.85 -8.32
C HIS A 30 16.20 1.24 -7.09
N ILE A 31 15.85 0.67 -5.93
CA ILE A 31 16.58 0.86 -4.67
C ILE A 31 17.01 -0.50 -4.16
N SER A 32 18.30 -0.78 -4.28
CA SER A 32 18.88 -2.10 -4.03
C SER A 32 18.86 -2.49 -2.55
N PHE A 33 19.06 -1.52 -1.64
CA PHE A 33 19.03 -1.75 -0.19
C PHE A 33 18.43 -0.55 0.51
N CYS A 34 17.36 -0.79 1.25
CA CYS A 34 16.74 0.19 2.12
C CYS A 34 16.06 -0.50 3.29
N THR A 35 15.75 0.28 4.32
CA THR A 35 15.15 -0.21 5.55
C THR A 35 13.77 0.39 5.73
N ILE A 36 12.80 -0.43 6.17
CA ILE A 36 11.50 0.09 6.57
C ILE A 36 11.66 0.82 7.91
N ALA A 37 11.50 2.13 7.88
CA ALA A 37 11.66 3.02 9.03
C ALA A 37 10.35 3.26 9.78
N ALA A 38 9.20 3.12 9.11
CA ALA A 38 7.88 3.23 9.72
C ALA A 38 6.80 2.55 8.88
N LEU A 39 5.73 2.11 9.54
CA LEU A 39 4.47 1.66 8.93
C LEU A 39 3.30 2.39 9.61
N ASN A 40 2.40 2.99 8.83
CA ASN A 40 1.13 3.48 9.34
C ASN A 40 0.15 2.31 9.55
N SER A 41 -0.02 1.90 10.80
CA SER A 41 -0.89 0.78 11.17
C SER A 41 -2.40 1.10 11.15
N ARG A 42 -2.80 2.38 10.97
CA ARG A 42 -4.21 2.79 11.03
C ARG A 42 -5.02 2.40 9.79
N SER A 43 -4.37 2.17 8.64
CA SER A 43 -5.07 1.89 7.38
C SER A 43 -4.23 0.95 6.51
N LEU A 44 -4.03 -0.27 7.01
CA LEU A 44 -3.26 -1.31 6.30
C LEU A 44 -4.02 -1.89 5.10
N CYS A 45 -5.34 -2.01 5.23
CA CYS A 45 -6.23 -2.60 4.23
C CYS A 45 -7.39 -1.65 3.95
N TYR A 46 -8.02 -1.81 2.79
CA TYR A 46 -9.26 -1.14 2.41
C TYR A 46 -10.15 -2.10 1.63
N ARG A 47 -11.46 -1.90 1.73
CA ARG A 47 -12.44 -2.76 1.06
C ARG A 47 -12.67 -2.31 -0.37
N VAL A 48 -12.76 -3.27 -1.29
CA VAL A 48 -13.09 -3.02 -2.71
C VAL A 48 -14.18 -3.96 -3.21
N CYS A 49 -14.83 -3.57 -4.31
CA CYS A 49 -15.68 -4.46 -5.08
C CYS A 49 -14.84 -5.55 -5.74
N ARG A 50 -15.23 -6.81 -5.58
CA ARG A 50 -14.51 -7.94 -6.17
C ARG A 50 -14.54 -7.97 -7.71
N ALA A 51 -15.57 -7.36 -8.32
CA ALA A 51 -15.76 -7.38 -9.76
C ALA A 51 -14.94 -6.32 -10.51
N CYS A 52 -14.76 -5.13 -9.92
CA CYS A 52 -14.12 -4.00 -10.61
C CYS A 52 -13.02 -3.31 -9.79
N GLU A 53 -12.72 -3.81 -8.59
CA GLU A 53 -11.71 -3.29 -7.65
C GLU A 53 -11.92 -1.83 -7.24
N ALA A 54 -13.11 -1.27 -7.50
CA ALA A 54 -13.47 0.06 -7.02
C ALA A 54 -13.57 0.07 -5.49
N PRO A 55 -13.03 1.09 -4.81
CA PRO A 55 -13.19 1.24 -3.37
C PRO A 55 -14.66 1.24 -2.96
N VAL A 56 -14.98 0.54 -1.89
CA VAL A 56 -16.32 0.54 -1.28
C VAL A 56 -16.22 0.99 0.19
N PRO A 57 -17.28 1.56 0.77
CA PRO A 57 -17.30 1.92 2.18
C PRO A 57 -17.03 0.71 3.08
N ASP A 58 -16.37 0.94 4.22
CA ASP A 58 -16.03 -0.13 5.17
C ASP A 58 -17.26 -0.76 5.84
N TYR A 59 -18.35 0.02 5.96
CA TYR A 59 -19.62 -0.41 6.52
C TYR A 59 -20.69 -0.53 5.42
N ILE A 60 -21.12 -1.77 5.16
CA ILE A 60 -22.21 -2.07 4.24
C ILE A 60 -23.49 -2.20 5.08
N HIS A 61 -24.29 -1.13 5.15
CA HIS A 61 -25.62 -1.20 5.74
C HIS A 61 -26.61 -1.76 4.70
N GLY A 62 -26.77 -3.08 4.66
CA GLY A 62 -27.75 -3.77 3.80
C GLY A 62 -27.26 -4.06 2.37
N PRO A 63 -28.09 -4.64 1.49
CA PRO A 63 -27.69 -5.01 0.14
C PRO A 63 -27.38 -3.75 -0.68
N MET A 64 -26.10 -3.44 -0.84
CA MET A 64 -25.63 -2.32 -1.65
C MET A 64 -25.21 -2.79 -3.05
N VAL A 65 -25.14 -1.85 -3.98
CA VAL A 65 -24.58 -2.07 -5.31
C VAL A 65 -23.31 -1.23 -5.47
N CYS A 66 -22.32 -1.77 -6.18
CA CYS A 66 -21.10 -1.04 -6.50
C CYS A 66 -21.47 0.13 -7.42
N ILE A 67 -21.20 1.35 -6.99
CA ILE A 67 -21.48 2.56 -7.79
C ILE A 67 -20.73 2.52 -9.13
N SER A 68 -19.57 1.86 -9.18
CA SER A 68 -18.73 1.83 -10.38
C SER A 68 -19.18 0.82 -11.44
N CYS A 69 -19.78 -0.32 -11.05
CA CYS A 69 -20.13 -1.39 -12.01
C CYS A 69 -21.51 -2.02 -11.81
N GLY A 70 -22.29 -1.59 -10.81
CA GLY A 70 -23.62 -2.11 -10.50
C GLY A 70 -23.64 -3.50 -9.84
N ALA A 71 -22.49 -4.12 -9.59
CA ALA A 71 -22.42 -5.44 -8.94
C ALA A 71 -22.95 -5.39 -7.50
N ARG A 72 -23.65 -6.44 -7.06
CA ARG A 72 -24.13 -6.55 -5.67
C ARG A 72 -22.96 -6.67 -4.71
N LEU A 73 -22.91 -5.77 -3.72
CA LEU A 73 -21.98 -5.77 -2.61
C LEU A 73 -22.59 -6.56 -1.46
N SER A 74 -22.40 -7.87 -1.49
CA SER A 74 -22.53 -8.74 -0.31
C SER A 74 -21.14 -9.01 0.29
N GLU A 75 -21.06 -9.76 1.39
CA GLU A 75 -19.78 -10.22 1.95
C GLU A 75 -18.90 -10.87 0.88
N ASN A 76 -19.48 -11.73 0.03
CA ASN A 76 -18.77 -12.39 -1.08
C ASN A 76 -18.52 -11.47 -2.29
N GLY A 77 -19.22 -10.34 -2.38
CA GLY A 77 -19.08 -9.34 -3.44
C GLY A 77 -17.96 -8.31 -3.18
N THR A 78 -17.33 -8.38 -2.00
CA THR A 78 -16.21 -7.51 -1.62
C THR A 78 -14.97 -8.32 -1.28
N GLN A 79 -13.82 -7.65 -1.32
CA GLN A 79 -12.54 -8.20 -0.87
C GLN A 79 -11.72 -7.09 -0.22
N MET A 80 -10.79 -7.46 0.64
CA MET A 80 -9.81 -6.54 1.19
C MET A 80 -8.58 -6.51 0.29
N LEU A 81 -8.03 -5.32 0.07
CA LEU A 81 -6.73 -5.12 -0.57
C LEU A 81 -5.81 -4.33 0.36
N TYR A 82 -4.50 -4.58 0.28
CA TYR A 82 -3.54 -3.78 1.06
C TYR A 82 -3.31 -2.40 0.46
N ARG A 83 -3.07 -1.45 1.37
CA ARG A 83 -2.52 -0.12 1.10
C ARG A 83 -1.59 0.26 2.25
N LEU A 84 -0.38 -0.29 2.24
CA LEU A 84 0.59 -0.01 3.30
C LEU A 84 1.25 1.34 3.04
N GLN A 85 1.08 2.29 3.96
CA GLN A 85 1.85 3.53 3.95
C GLN A 85 3.12 3.32 4.78
N LEU A 86 4.26 3.36 4.12
CA LEU A 86 5.57 3.06 4.69
C LEU A 86 6.46 4.29 4.62
N SER A 87 7.41 4.41 5.54
CA SER A 87 8.58 5.26 5.37
C SER A 87 9.80 4.38 5.14
N ILE A 88 10.57 4.69 4.11
CA ILE A 88 11.76 3.94 3.72
C ILE A 88 12.98 4.81 3.96
N ALA A 89 13.97 4.26 4.65
CA ALA A 89 15.29 4.84 4.84
C ALA A 89 16.29 4.22 3.86
N THR A 90 16.97 5.05 3.09
CA THR A 90 18.22 4.71 2.41
C THR A 90 19.39 5.26 3.22
N GLU A 91 20.61 5.14 2.69
CA GLU A 91 21.83 5.66 3.33
C GLU A 91 21.72 7.15 3.71
N ASP A 92 21.07 7.96 2.87
CA ASP A 92 21.11 9.42 2.90
C ASP A 92 19.74 10.09 3.15
N LYS A 93 18.63 9.35 3.06
CA LYS A 93 17.28 9.94 3.10
C LYS A 93 16.23 9.00 3.65
N VAL A 94 15.18 9.59 4.22
CA VAL A 94 13.93 8.91 4.57
C VAL A 94 12.79 9.53 3.78
N PHE A 95 11.97 8.71 3.14
CA PHE A 95 10.84 9.20 2.36
C PHE A 95 9.64 8.23 2.40
N PRO A 96 8.41 8.76 2.23
CA PRO A 96 7.20 7.95 2.25
C PRO A 96 6.99 7.21 0.92
N VAL A 97 6.48 5.99 1.02
CA VAL A 97 6.04 5.17 -0.11
C VAL A 97 4.71 4.49 0.22
N VAL A 98 3.96 4.10 -0.82
CA VAL A 98 2.76 3.28 -0.64
C VAL A 98 2.93 1.96 -1.36
N ALA A 99 2.73 0.87 -0.62
CA ALA A 99 2.64 -0.48 -1.16
C ALA A 99 1.18 -0.86 -1.36
N PHE A 100 0.80 -1.04 -2.62
CA PHE A 100 -0.49 -1.63 -2.97
C PHE A 100 -0.41 -3.14 -2.95
N ASP A 101 -1.59 -3.73 -2.98
CA ASP A 101 -1.88 -5.13 -2.75
C ASP A 101 -0.80 -6.12 -3.22
N ARG A 102 -0.36 -6.06 -4.48
CA ARG A 102 0.62 -7.02 -5.00
C ARG A 102 1.99 -6.91 -4.28
N ALA A 103 2.54 -5.72 -4.08
CA ALA A 103 3.79 -5.53 -3.34
C ALA A 103 3.62 -5.80 -1.85
N ALA A 104 2.51 -5.35 -1.29
CA ALA A 104 2.20 -5.55 0.12
C ALA A 104 2.04 -7.04 0.45
N ARG A 105 1.41 -7.84 -0.40
CA ARG A 105 1.34 -9.31 -0.25
C ARG A 105 2.72 -9.95 -0.18
N SER A 106 3.68 -9.49 -0.99
CA SER A 106 5.06 -9.99 -0.91
C SER A 106 5.77 -9.60 0.38
N LEU A 107 5.46 -8.43 0.94
CA LEU A 107 6.03 -7.97 2.21
C LEU A 107 5.39 -8.69 3.42
N MET A 108 4.07 -8.79 3.43
CA MET A 108 3.26 -9.36 4.52
C MET A 108 3.31 -10.89 4.55
N GLY A 109 3.43 -11.53 3.38
CA GLY A 109 3.46 -12.99 3.25
C GLY A 109 2.08 -13.66 3.21
N CYS A 110 1.00 -12.89 3.18
CA CYS A 110 -0.39 -13.36 3.06
C CYS A 110 -1.24 -12.33 2.30
N SER A 111 -2.48 -12.69 1.94
CA SER A 111 -3.46 -11.76 1.37
C SER A 111 -4.02 -10.77 2.41
N ALA A 112 -4.58 -9.67 1.94
CA ALA A 112 -5.20 -8.67 2.83
C ALA A 112 -6.46 -9.23 3.52
N ASP A 113 -7.23 -10.10 2.86
CA ASP A 113 -8.37 -10.79 3.48
C ASP A 113 -7.93 -11.69 4.64
N GLU A 114 -6.88 -12.50 4.45
CA GLU A 114 -6.34 -13.37 5.50
C GLU A 114 -5.84 -12.57 6.69
N PHE A 115 -5.05 -11.51 6.45
CA PHE A 115 -4.57 -10.67 7.54
C PHE A 115 -5.69 -9.91 8.24
N TYR A 116 -6.66 -9.38 7.49
CA TYR A 116 -7.82 -8.70 8.07
C TYR A 116 -8.64 -9.63 8.96
N HIS A 117 -8.91 -10.85 8.48
CA HIS A 117 -9.59 -11.87 9.28
C HIS A 117 -8.79 -12.23 10.54
N PHE A 118 -7.48 -12.46 10.40
CA PHE A 118 -6.60 -12.73 11.55
C PHE A 118 -6.61 -11.59 12.57
N ALA A 119 -6.50 -10.34 12.11
CA ALA A 119 -6.49 -9.16 12.96
C ALA A 119 -7.84 -8.94 13.67
N SER A 120 -8.96 -9.32 13.04
CA SER A 120 -10.28 -9.24 13.67
C SER A 120 -10.41 -10.15 14.90
N CYS A 121 -9.67 -11.27 14.91
CA CYS A 121 -9.60 -12.20 16.04
C CYS A 121 -8.44 -11.90 17.01
N ASN A 122 -7.49 -11.04 16.62
CA ASN A 122 -6.24 -10.80 17.36
C ASN A 122 -5.98 -9.28 17.48
N PRO A 123 -6.45 -8.62 18.55
CA PRO A 123 -6.40 -7.16 18.68
C PRO A 123 -5.01 -6.52 18.55
N CYS A 124 -3.95 -7.27 18.89
CA CYS A 124 -2.56 -6.79 18.81
C CYS A 124 -1.90 -7.01 17.44
N ALA A 125 -2.54 -7.71 16.49
CA ALA A 125 -1.94 -8.09 15.22
C ALA A 125 -1.49 -6.88 14.39
N VAL A 126 -2.32 -5.83 14.36
CA VAL A 126 -2.08 -4.58 13.62
C VAL A 126 -0.90 -3.78 14.20
N GLU A 127 -0.75 -3.78 15.52
CA GLU A 127 0.40 -3.12 16.16
C GLU A 127 1.68 -3.93 15.98
N ASN A 128 1.58 -5.26 16.17
CA ASN A 128 2.71 -6.17 16.05
C ASN A 128 3.28 -6.20 14.63
N VAL A 129 2.45 -6.11 13.59
CA VAL A 129 2.98 -6.10 12.21
C VAL A 129 3.82 -4.86 11.93
N SER A 130 3.48 -3.71 12.52
CA SER A 130 4.33 -2.52 12.43
C SER A 130 5.69 -2.79 13.08
N LYS A 131 5.70 -3.35 14.29
CA LYS A 131 6.95 -3.70 14.99
C LYS A 131 7.80 -4.73 14.25
N VAL A 132 7.17 -5.73 13.62
CA VAL A 132 7.85 -6.78 12.86
C VAL A 132 8.46 -6.24 11.57
N LEU A 133 7.80 -5.29 10.90
CA LEU A 133 8.30 -4.71 9.66
C LEU A 133 9.35 -3.61 9.88
N LEU A 134 9.34 -2.95 11.05
CA LEU A 134 10.36 -1.97 11.40
C LEU A 134 11.77 -2.59 11.40
N GLY A 135 12.70 -1.95 10.69
CA GLY A 135 14.08 -2.42 10.60
C GLY A 135 14.32 -3.48 9.52
N GLU A 136 13.27 -4.00 8.87
CA GLU A 136 13.43 -4.98 7.79
C GLU A 136 14.13 -4.34 6.58
N MET A 137 15.17 -5.02 6.09
CA MET A 137 15.89 -4.64 4.88
C MET A 137 15.18 -5.19 3.65
N VAL A 138 14.83 -4.30 2.72
CA VAL A 138 14.09 -4.63 1.52
C VAL A 138 14.73 -4.01 0.28
N GLU A 139 14.51 -4.66 -0.85
CA GLU A 139 14.84 -4.17 -2.19
C GLU A 139 13.53 -3.72 -2.84
N LEU A 140 13.51 -2.51 -3.41
CA LEU A 140 12.28 -1.85 -3.85
C LEU A 140 12.39 -1.32 -5.28
N MET A 141 11.31 -1.49 -6.04
CA MET A 141 11.08 -0.78 -7.29
C MET A 141 9.98 0.25 -7.08
N LEU A 142 10.34 1.53 -7.21
CA LEU A 142 9.44 2.66 -7.02
C LEU A 142 8.98 3.22 -8.35
N ARG A 143 7.68 3.51 -8.44
CA ARG A 143 7.06 4.23 -9.55
C ARG A 143 6.51 5.57 -9.08
N PRO A 144 6.61 6.63 -9.89
CA PRO A 144 5.89 7.86 -9.58
C PRO A 144 4.37 7.61 -9.71
N PRO A 145 3.54 8.28 -8.90
CA PRO A 145 2.10 8.23 -9.04
C PRO A 145 1.71 8.77 -10.42
N LYS A 146 0.88 8.00 -11.14
CA LYS A 146 0.22 8.50 -12.35
C LYS A 146 -0.65 9.70 -11.94
N SER A 147 -0.40 10.86 -12.54
CA SER A 147 -1.10 12.11 -12.21
C SER A 147 -2.62 11.92 -12.31
N GLY A 148 -3.35 12.32 -11.26
CA GLY A 148 -4.83 12.32 -11.22
C GLY A 148 -5.44 11.40 -10.16
N ARG A 149 -5.05 10.12 -10.08
CA ARG A 149 -5.74 9.14 -9.20
C ARG A 149 -5.14 8.98 -7.80
N ALA A 150 -3.91 9.41 -7.59
CA ALA A 150 -3.17 9.15 -6.34
C ALA A 150 -2.77 10.43 -5.58
N GLN A 151 -3.13 11.62 -6.08
CA GLN A 151 -2.77 12.90 -5.45
C GLN A 151 -3.41 13.08 -4.07
N HIS A 152 -4.63 12.58 -3.88
CA HIS A 152 -5.33 12.65 -2.60
C HIS A 152 -4.69 11.78 -1.49
N MET A 153 -3.75 10.89 -1.84
CA MET A 153 -3.05 10.02 -0.89
C MET A 153 -1.68 10.59 -0.47
N ARG A 154 -1.38 11.85 -0.83
CA ARG A 154 -0.16 12.58 -0.45
C ARG A 154 -0.23 13.25 0.93
N VAL A 155 -1.36 13.16 1.61
CA VAL A 155 -1.65 13.86 2.87
C VAL A 155 -1.69 12.85 4.01
#